data_AF-A0A510DY86-F1
#
_entry.id   AF-A0A510DY86-F1
#
_cell.length_a   1.000
_cell.length_b   1.000
_cell.length_c   1.000
_cell.angle_alpha   90.00
_cell.angle_beta   90.00
_cell.angle_gamma   90.00
#
_symmetry.space_group_name_H-M   'P 1'
#
loop_
_entity.id
_entity.type
_entity.pdbx_description
1 polymer ?
#
loop_
_entity_poly.entity_id
_entity_poly.type
_entity_poly.pdbx_seq_one_letter_code
_entity_poly.pdbx_strand_id
1 'polypeptide(L)'
;MREVIALLMVVLFLISPVMTASENSVVKKLDYYMECTILPSGIGVYGVANESGKISFFTVATHEILGYFNITNVKSTSTCSMFPHGASLQLNSVVLTRTTENNFSFWIQNVLLFNTSDNAIKVLDNVWNFSSQYSTLNASGKGEILNSNEGSYYVFSEPWELIKFPFAGYLLEKETRNEAHLTVSFGYVIIQNGSFVPPSVVWYDNVSIPVLNSTSSCILVSPRETPQGSLFDAELVFGGPGSGSQSCFSALNASLGLFYNNTHVVPFKSIYDFGTDTAERSLDVHAYLNGLVDLYAGEENPSFLTDNYSFVTPFTAVEIENVVNHEIISKELIYIDSAFRENLTNITNASVDLVPENLSVSVQPSDVFQTKTIFITYEEIVEVSLNLPNGTTHVWVKKGDSIRLPETILEGTTRYSLEGNDMLKICSPINLTPVYQKQFLVKLITMQGAQTFWVRDGSKIRLYQESLLPTQWIGTYDVKNGFYVTVNQPIVEREVVSGSPYYIVAGIVILILLTVLARRRRRSS
;
A
#
# COMPACT_ATOMS: atom_id res chain seq x y z
N MET A 1 -51.07 74.58 -22.74
CA MET A 1 -50.43 73.77 -23.81
C MET A 1 -48.91 73.64 -23.69
N ARG A 2 -48.21 74.52 -22.95
CA ARG A 2 -46.76 74.36 -22.66
C ARG A 2 -46.43 73.51 -21.43
N GLU A 3 -47.37 73.33 -20.49
CA GLU A 3 -47.13 72.51 -19.28
C GLU A 3 -47.45 71.01 -19.46
N VAL A 4 -48.28 70.66 -20.46
CA VAL A 4 -48.60 69.24 -20.76
C VAL A 4 -47.45 68.54 -21.51
N ILE A 5 -46.61 69.29 -22.24
CA ILE A 5 -45.45 68.75 -22.97
C ILE A 5 -44.27 68.49 -22.02
N ALA A 6 -44.13 69.27 -20.95
CA ALA A 6 -43.08 69.05 -19.94
C ALA A 6 -43.35 67.81 -19.08
N LEU A 7 -44.63 67.52 -18.76
CA LEU A 7 -44.98 66.32 -18.00
C LEU A 7 -44.85 65.03 -18.84
N LEU A 8 -45.11 65.10 -20.15
CA LEU A 8 -44.89 63.95 -21.05
C LEU A 8 -43.40 63.63 -21.25
N MET A 9 -42.52 64.64 -21.26
CA MET A 9 -41.07 64.40 -21.40
C MET A 9 -40.38 63.90 -20.11
N VAL A 10 -40.96 64.14 -18.93
CA VAL A 10 -40.46 63.56 -17.67
C VAL A 10 -40.96 62.12 -17.47
N VAL A 11 -42.13 61.76 -18.00
CA VAL A 11 -42.63 60.38 -17.95
C VAL A 11 -41.97 59.48 -19.01
N LEU A 12 -41.52 60.03 -20.14
CA LEU A 12 -40.78 59.28 -21.17
C LEU A 12 -39.29 59.02 -20.82
N PHE A 13 -38.73 59.67 -19.80
CA PHE A 13 -37.37 59.40 -19.32
C PHE A 13 -37.30 58.46 -18.10
N LEU A 14 -38.44 58.06 -17.52
CA LEU A 14 -38.52 57.12 -16.39
C LEU A 14 -38.97 55.69 -16.79
N ILE A 15 -39.14 55.43 -18.08
CA ILE A 15 -39.27 54.08 -18.63
C ILE A 15 -38.19 53.92 -19.69
N SER A 16 -36.94 54.05 -19.26
CA SER A 16 -35.89 53.27 -19.92
C SER A 16 -36.29 51.81 -19.68
N PRO A 17 -36.42 50.95 -20.70
CA PRO A 17 -36.33 49.52 -20.40
C PRO A 17 -35.00 49.39 -19.69
N VAL A 18 -35.02 48.94 -18.43
CA VAL A 18 -33.86 48.26 -17.90
C VAL A 18 -33.59 47.20 -18.96
N MET A 19 -32.56 47.42 -19.79
CA MET A 19 -32.02 46.33 -20.57
C MET A 19 -31.53 45.36 -19.51
N THR A 20 -32.40 44.45 -19.11
CA THR A 20 -32.00 43.22 -18.45
C THR A 20 -30.95 42.66 -19.38
N ALA A 21 -29.69 42.64 -18.93
CA ALA A 21 -28.63 41.95 -19.64
C ALA A 21 -29.22 40.60 -20.07
N SER A 22 -29.22 40.31 -21.37
CA SER A 22 -29.79 39.07 -21.85
C SER A 22 -29.07 37.93 -21.12
N GLU A 23 -29.79 37.29 -20.21
CA GLU A 23 -29.28 36.19 -19.41
C GLU A 23 -28.68 35.14 -20.35
N ASN A 24 -27.47 34.67 -19.99
CA ASN A 24 -26.69 33.74 -20.81
C ASN A 24 -27.56 32.52 -21.13
N SER A 25 -27.55 32.08 -22.39
CA SER A 25 -28.44 31.01 -22.86
C SER A 25 -28.16 29.66 -22.17
N VAL A 26 -26.92 29.42 -21.74
CA VAL A 26 -26.57 28.25 -20.91
C VAL A 26 -27.24 28.34 -19.55
N VAL A 27 -27.23 29.51 -18.89
CA VAL A 27 -27.90 29.70 -17.57
C VAL A 27 -29.39 29.38 -17.68
N LYS A 28 -30.06 29.88 -18.73
CA LYS A 28 -31.48 29.58 -18.96
C LYS A 28 -31.77 28.09 -19.15
N LYS A 29 -30.87 27.37 -19.81
CA LYS A 29 -31.00 25.91 -19.97
C LYS A 29 -30.81 25.21 -18.64
N LEU A 30 -29.84 25.62 -17.83
CA LEU A 30 -29.64 25.06 -16.49
C LEU A 30 -30.84 25.30 -15.59
N ASP A 31 -31.42 26.51 -15.62
CA ASP A 31 -32.64 26.81 -14.88
C ASP A 31 -33.80 25.91 -15.32
N TYR A 32 -33.98 25.71 -16.63
CA TYR A 32 -34.96 24.76 -17.17
C TYR A 32 -34.71 23.32 -16.70
N TYR A 33 -33.45 22.86 -16.70
CA TYR A 33 -33.12 21.50 -16.28
C TYR A 33 -33.28 21.29 -14.77
N MET A 34 -33.01 22.30 -13.94
CA MET A 34 -33.29 22.24 -12.50
C MET A 34 -34.79 22.11 -12.17
N GLU A 35 -35.67 22.46 -13.10
CA GLU A 35 -37.12 22.26 -12.98
C GLU A 35 -37.61 20.92 -13.55
N CYS A 36 -36.74 20.15 -14.23
CA CYS A 36 -37.09 18.86 -14.81
C CYS A 36 -37.06 17.74 -13.77
N THR A 37 -37.92 16.73 -13.93
CA THR A 37 -37.97 15.56 -13.04
C THR A 37 -37.39 14.29 -13.66
N ILE A 38 -37.00 14.32 -14.94
CA ILE A 38 -36.45 13.16 -15.65
C ILE A 38 -35.23 13.61 -16.45
N LEU A 39 -34.05 13.38 -15.87
CA LEU A 39 -32.75 13.71 -16.44
C LEU A 39 -31.79 12.53 -16.27
N PRO A 40 -30.69 12.47 -17.04
CA PRO A 40 -29.52 11.71 -16.63
C PRO A 40 -29.02 12.27 -15.28
N SER A 41 -28.74 11.41 -14.31
CA SER A 41 -28.34 11.80 -12.95
C SER A 41 -26.88 11.43 -12.70
N GLY A 42 -26.09 12.33 -12.12
CA GLY A 42 -24.66 12.10 -11.89
C GLY A 42 -23.89 13.38 -11.63
N ILE A 43 -22.87 13.65 -12.44
CA ILE A 43 -22.06 14.88 -12.36
C ILE A 43 -22.08 15.57 -13.71
N GLY A 44 -22.46 16.85 -13.75
CA GLY A 44 -22.41 17.71 -14.94
C GLY A 44 -21.60 18.98 -14.71
N VAL A 45 -20.88 19.45 -15.74
CA VAL A 45 -20.05 20.67 -15.69
C VAL A 45 -20.29 21.53 -16.93
N TYR A 46 -20.78 22.76 -16.71
CA TYR A 46 -21.32 23.60 -17.80
C TYR A 46 -20.57 24.92 -18.03
N GLY A 47 -19.43 25.13 -17.36
CA GLY A 47 -18.73 26.43 -17.40
C GLY A 47 -19.46 27.55 -16.65
N VAL A 48 -20.43 27.21 -15.79
CA VAL A 48 -21.24 28.11 -14.99
C VAL A 48 -21.11 27.73 -13.51
N ALA A 49 -20.62 28.64 -12.68
CA ALA A 49 -20.54 28.50 -11.24
C ALA A 49 -21.57 29.37 -10.53
N ASN A 50 -22.10 28.90 -9.39
CA ASN A 50 -23.12 29.58 -8.61
C ASN A 50 -22.68 29.78 -7.16
N GLU A 51 -21.98 30.89 -6.90
CA GLU A 51 -21.51 31.26 -5.56
C GLU A 51 -22.66 31.90 -4.77
N SER A 52 -23.51 31.10 -4.13
CA SER A 52 -24.63 31.59 -3.28
C SER A 52 -25.58 32.56 -4.01
N GLY A 53 -25.96 32.22 -5.24
CA GLY A 53 -26.83 33.03 -6.09
C GLY A 53 -26.07 34.00 -7.01
N LYS A 54 -24.74 34.08 -6.90
CA LYS A 54 -23.90 34.86 -7.81
C LYS A 54 -23.34 33.97 -8.91
N ILE A 55 -23.87 34.13 -10.11
CA ILE A 55 -23.39 33.42 -11.28
C ILE A 55 -22.04 33.98 -11.74
N SER A 56 -21.09 33.08 -11.97
CA SER A 56 -19.82 33.36 -12.65
C SER A 56 -19.54 32.32 -13.74
N PHE A 57 -18.69 32.69 -14.69
CA PHE A 57 -18.41 31.86 -15.86
C PHE A 57 -16.94 31.46 -15.92
N PHE A 58 -16.66 30.23 -16.34
CA PHE A 58 -15.31 29.73 -16.53
C PHE A 58 -15.20 28.86 -17.79
N THR A 59 -13.99 28.63 -18.26
CA THR A 59 -13.74 27.75 -19.40
C THR A 59 -12.58 26.83 -19.09
N VAL A 60 -12.75 25.55 -19.39
CA VAL A 60 -11.69 24.54 -19.31
C VAL A 60 -11.47 24.01 -20.71
N ALA A 61 -10.25 24.15 -21.21
CA ALA A 61 -9.77 23.47 -22.40
C ALA A 61 -8.76 22.41 -21.96
N THR A 62 -8.99 21.17 -22.35
CA THR A 62 -8.13 20.05 -21.96
C THR A 62 -7.96 19.04 -23.08
N HIS A 63 -7.00 18.13 -22.93
CA HIS A 63 -6.78 17.04 -23.88
C HIS A 63 -7.27 15.70 -23.33
N GLU A 64 -7.63 15.62 -22.05
CA GLU A 64 -8.03 14.38 -21.39
C GLU A 64 -9.03 14.65 -20.27
N ILE A 65 -10.11 13.87 -20.22
CA ILE A 65 -11.12 13.84 -19.16
C ILE A 65 -11.16 12.44 -18.56
N LEU A 66 -11.33 12.39 -17.24
CA LEU A 66 -11.43 11.14 -16.49
C LEU A 66 -12.70 11.17 -15.63
N GLY A 67 -13.52 10.13 -15.76
CA GLY A 67 -14.68 9.89 -14.91
C GLY A 67 -14.42 8.75 -13.94
N TYR A 68 -14.22 9.05 -12.66
CA TYR A 68 -14.09 8.06 -11.59
C TYR A 68 -15.46 7.51 -11.21
N PHE A 69 -15.53 6.20 -10.97
CA PHE A 69 -16.71 5.55 -10.41
C PHE A 69 -16.32 4.51 -9.35
N ASN A 70 -17.16 4.38 -8.34
CA ASN A 70 -17.16 3.26 -7.40
C ASN A 70 -18.60 2.84 -7.16
N ILE A 71 -18.97 1.64 -7.60
CA ILE A 71 -20.33 1.12 -7.56
C ILE A 71 -20.33 -0.10 -6.64
N THR A 72 -21.15 -0.05 -5.59
CA THR A 72 -21.30 -1.18 -4.65
C THR A 72 -22.59 -1.96 -4.89
N ASN A 73 -23.56 -1.35 -5.58
CA ASN A 73 -24.80 -2.00 -5.99
C ASN A 73 -25.47 -1.24 -7.14
N VAL A 74 -26.04 -1.95 -8.11
CA VAL A 74 -26.91 -1.37 -9.15
C VAL A 74 -27.94 -2.40 -9.62
N LYS A 75 -29.22 -2.01 -9.63
CA LYS A 75 -30.35 -2.79 -10.15
C LYS A 75 -31.35 -1.86 -10.84
N SER A 76 -31.63 -2.13 -12.10
CA SER A 76 -32.53 -1.31 -12.90
C SER A 76 -33.57 -2.12 -13.67
N THR A 77 -34.62 -1.41 -14.07
CA THR A 77 -35.49 -1.80 -15.19
C THR A 77 -35.41 -0.72 -16.26
N SER A 78 -35.55 -1.07 -17.53
CA SER A 78 -35.44 -0.13 -18.63
C SER A 78 -36.61 -0.19 -19.60
N THR A 79 -36.91 0.95 -20.23
CA THR A 79 -37.83 1.03 -21.35
C THR A 79 -37.27 0.45 -22.66
N CYS A 80 -35.97 0.14 -22.71
CA CYS A 80 -35.36 -0.54 -23.85
C CYS A 80 -35.68 -2.04 -23.82
N SER A 81 -36.53 -2.50 -24.76
CA SER A 81 -36.95 -3.90 -24.85
C SER A 81 -35.79 -4.90 -25.07
N MET A 82 -34.69 -4.47 -25.70
CA MET A 82 -33.49 -5.31 -25.89
C MET A 82 -32.68 -5.47 -24.60
N PHE A 83 -32.80 -4.53 -23.67
CA PHE A 83 -32.07 -4.50 -22.40
C PHE A 83 -33.04 -4.18 -21.25
N PRO A 84 -33.99 -5.06 -20.91
CA PRO A 84 -35.04 -4.76 -19.93
C PRO A 84 -34.50 -4.52 -18.51
N HIS A 85 -33.29 -5.00 -18.21
CA HIS A 85 -32.54 -4.74 -16.97
C HIS A 85 -31.30 -3.87 -17.22
N GLY A 86 -31.35 -3.08 -18.30
CA GLY A 86 -30.26 -2.24 -18.77
C GLY A 86 -30.12 -0.96 -17.96
N ALA A 87 -28.90 -0.47 -17.85
CA ALA A 87 -28.56 0.89 -17.42
C ALA A 87 -27.22 1.26 -18.03
N SER A 88 -26.84 2.53 -18.02
CA SER A 88 -25.52 2.97 -18.43
C SER A 88 -24.93 3.94 -17.41
N LEU A 89 -23.60 3.96 -17.33
CA LEU A 89 -22.83 5.09 -16.81
C LEU A 89 -22.04 5.66 -17.98
N GLN A 90 -22.28 6.94 -18.28
CA GLN A 90 -21.80 7.59 -19.50
C GLN A 90 -20.89 8.75 -19.12
N LEU A 91 -19.63 8.69 -19.53
CA LEU A 91 -18.73 9.85 -19.59
C LEU A 91 -18.97 10.52 -20.95
N ASN A 92 -19.45 11.76 -20.94
CA ASN A 92 -19.76 12.52 -22.14
C ASN A 92 -18.95 13.82 -22.13
N SER A 93 -18.45 14.24 -23.29
CA SER A 93 -17.82 15.55 -23.43
C SER A 93 -17.84 16.06 -24.88
N VAL A 94 -17.47 17.33 -25.08
CA VAL A 94 -17.41 17.94 -26.42
C VAL A 94 -16.00 18.33 -26.82
N VAL A 95 -15.52 17.76 -27.92
CA VAL A 95 -14.26 18.15 -28.58
C VAL A 95 -14.52 19.30 -29.54
N LEU A 96 -13.82 20.42 -29.34
CA LEU A 96 -13.76 21.52 -30.29
C LEU A 96 -12.44 21.46 -31.05
N THR A 97 -12.51 21.36 -32.38
CA THR A 97 -11.36 21.49 -33.28
C THR A 97 -11.56 22.64 -34.26
N ARG A 98 -10.48 23.37 -34.54
CA ARG A 98 -10.51 24.54 -35.42
C ARG A 98 -9.57 24.31 -36.59
N THR A 99 -9.98 24.75 -37.76
CA THR A 99 -9.12 24.94 -38.93
C THR A 99 -8.97 26.44 -39.20
N THR A 100 -8.29 26.82 -40.27
CA THR A 100 -8.23 28.22 -40.70
C THR A 100 -9.57 28.76 -41.21
N GLU A 101 -10.48 27.86 -41.61
CA GLU A 101 -11.74 28.22 -42.30
C GLU A 101 -12.98 27.87 -41.48
N ASN A 102 -12.93 26.82 -40.65
CA ASN A 102 -14.10 26.25 -39.99
C ASN A 102 -13.79 25.83 -38.55
N ASN A 103 -14.84 25.77 -37.73
CA ASN A 103 -14.81 25.14 -36.41
C ASN A 103 -15.71 23.91 -36.44
N PHE A 104 -15.24 22.81 -35.88
CA PHE A 104 -16.00 21.57 -35.74
C PHE A 104 -16.14 21.22 -34.27
N SER A 105 -17.33 20.75 -33.89
CA SER A 105 -17.64 20.28 -32.54
C SER A 105 -18.09 18.83 -32.64
N PHE A 106 -17.49 17.95 -31.85
CA PHE A 106 -17.83 16.54 -31.80
C PHE A 106 -18.18 16.18 -30.37
N TRP A 107 -19.38 15.65 -30.16
CA TRP A 107 -19.76 15.07 -28.88
C TRP A 107 -19.27 13.64 -28.83
N ILE A 108 -18.54 13.32 -27.78
CA ILE A 108 -17.90 12.05 -27.57
C ILE A 108 -18.48 11.45 -26.29
N GLN A 109 -18.66 10.15 -26.31
CA GLN A 109 -19.30 9.44 -25.22
C GLN A 109 -18.61 8.10 -25.01
N ASN A 110 -18.13 7.86 -23.80
CA ASN A 110 -17.55 6.61 -23.32
C ASN A 110 -18.49 5.99 -22.28
N VAL A 111 -18.94 4.75 -22.50
CA VAL A 111 -20.06 4.18 -21.75
C VAL A 111 -19.71 2.84 -21.13
N LEU A 112 -20.03 2.69 -19.85
CA LEU A 112 -20.27 1.38 -19.24
C LEU A 112 -21.75 1.04 -19.36
N LEU A 113 -22.07 0.09 -20.24
CA LEU A 113 -23.41 -0.45 -20.34
C LEU A 113 -23.57 -1.63 -19.38
N PHE A 114 -24.54 -1.56 -18.49
CA PHE A 114 -24.85 -2.60 -17.51
C PHE A 114 -26.01 -3.48 -17.99
N ASN A 115 -25.86 -4.78 -17.80
CA ASN A 115 -26.96 -5.71 -17.61
C ASN A 115 -27.03 -6.02 -16.11
N THR A 116 -27.95 -5.34 -15.42
CA THR A 116 -27.98 -5.35 -13.96
C THR A 116 -28.55 -6.64 -13.39
N SER A 117 -29.25 -7.47 -14.16
CA SER A 117 -29.72 -8.80 -13.67
C SER A 117 -28.55 -9.78 -13.53
N ASP A 118 -27.61 -9.72 -14.47
CA ASP A 118 -26.55 -10.72 -14.62
C ASP A 118 -25.20 -10.24 -14.04
N ASN A 119 -25.17 -9.00 -13.52
CA ASN A 119 -23.94 -8.31 -13.11
C ASN A 119 -22.89 -8.35 -14.22
N ALA A 120 -23.30 -7.95 -15.43
CA ALA A 120 -22.42 -7.87 -16.58
C ALA A 120 -22.31 -6.44 -17.07
N ILE A 121 -21.16 -6.10 -17.63
CA ILE A 121 -20.93 -4.84 -18.32
C ILE A 121 -20.44 -5.08 -19.75
N LYS A 122 -20.56 -4.08 -20.60
CA LYS A 122 -19.66 -3.91 -21.75
C LYS A 122 -19.29 -2.45 -21.88
N VAL A 123 -18.11 -2.18 -22.43
CA VAL A 123 -17.72 -0.82 -22.82
C VAL A 123 -18.18 -0.55 -24.25
N LEU A 124 -18.63 0.67 -24.50
CA LEU A 124 -18.97 1.15 -25.83
C LEU A 124 -18.69 2.64 -25.94
N ASP A 125 -18.40 3.11 -27.15
CA ASP A 125 -18.19 4.52 -27.44
C ASP A 125 -19.09 4.99 -28.57
N ASN A 126 -19.41 6.29 -28.51
CA ASN A 126 -20.09 7.02 -29.55
C ASN A 126 -19.35 8.32 -29.90
N VAL A 127 -19.38 8.69 -31.19
CA VAL A 127 -18.99 10.04 -31.64
C VAL A 127 -20.08 10.62 -32.51
N TRP A 128 -20.51 11.84 -32.19
CA TRP A 128 -21.54 12.59 -32.90
C TRP A 128 -20.97 13.91 -33.41
N ASN A 129 -21.45 14.37 -34.56
CA ASN A 129 -21.04 15.66 -35.12
C ASN A 129 -21.98 16.78 -34.69
N PHE A 130 -21.58 17.58 -33.70
CA PHE A 130 -22.32 18.73 -33.17
C PHE A 130 -21.99 20.05 -33.91
N SER A 131 -21.31 19.98 -35.07
CA SER A 131 -20.90 21.18 -35.83
C SER A 131 -22.08 21.89 -36.52
N SER A 132 -23.22 21.22 -36.69
CA SER A 132 -24.49 21.82 -37.11
C SER A 132 -25.64 20.82 -36.88
N GLN A 133 -26.88 21.30 -36.96
CA GLN A 133 -28.06 20.43 -36.90
C GLN A 133 -28.03 19.41 -38.06
N TYR A 134 -28.14 18.11 -37.73
CA TYR A 134 -28.12 16.98 -38.67
C TYR A 134 -26.81 16.83 -39.47
N SER A 135 -25.69 17.18 -38.85
CA SER A 135 -24.37 17.03 -39.47
C SER A 135 -24.02 15.57 -39.78
N THR A 136 -23.37 15.37 -40.93
CA THR A 136 -22.80 14.06 -41.28
C THR A 136 -21.46 13.85 -40.58
N LEU A 137 -21.20 12.62 -40.12
CA LEU A 137 -19.91 12.20 -39.59
C LEU A 137 -19.21 11.30 -40.59
N ASN A 138 -17.93 11.58 -40.80
CA ASN A 138 -17.00 10.63 -41.40
C ASN A 138 -15.96 10.31 -40.33
N ALA A 139 -15.78 9.03 -39.99
CA ALA A 139 -14.79 8.61 -39.02
C ALA A 139 -14.40 7.15 -39.28
N SER A 140 -13.23 6.76 -38.79
CA SER A 140 -12.74 5.38 -38.83
C SER A 140 -12.17 4.97 -37.48
N GLY A 141 -12.51 3.76 -37.04
CA GLY A 141 -11.98 3.10 -35.84
C GLY A 141 -12.35 1.61 -35.89
N LYS A 142 -12.55 0.96 -34.75
CA LYS A 142 -13.00 -0.45 -34.70
C LYS A 142 -14.49 -0.68 -35.01
N GLY A 143 -15.29 0.37 -34.94
CA GLY A 143 -16.74 0.37 -35.10
C GLY A 143 -17.22 0.78 -36.47
N GLU A 144 -18.46 1.26 -36.51
CA GLU A 144 -19.16 1.61 -37.74
C GLU A 144 -19.93 2.94 -37.60
N ILE A 145 -20.26 3.53 -38.75
CA ILE A 145 -21.10 4.73 -38.82
C ILE A 145 -22.55 4.31 -39.02
N LEU A 146 -23.43 4.72 -38.10
CA LEU A 146 -24.88 4.55 -38.18
C LEU A 146 -25.57 5.89 -38.42
N ASN A 147 -26.83 5.83 -38.87
CA ASN A 147 -27.67 7.00 -39.08
C ASN A 147 -28.83 7.00 -38.09
N SER A 148 -29.15 8.17 -37.55
CA SER A 148 -30.31 8.43 -36.70
C SER A 148 -31.09 9.63 -37.24
N ASN A 149 -32.19 9.97 -36.57
CA ASN A 149 -32.95 11.20 -36.87
C ASN A 149 -32.18 12.48 -36.51
N GLU A 150 -31.08 12.38 -35.75
CA GLU A 150 -30.28 13.52 -35.27
C GLU A 150 -28.98 13.72 -36.05
N GLY A 151 -28.64 12.78 -36.95
CA GLY A 151 -27.44 12.82 -37.77
C GLY A 151 -26.83 11.44 -37.95
N SER A 152 -25.58 11.40 -38.43
CA SER A 152 -24.79 10.16 -38.39
C SER A 152 -23.83 10.19 -37.21
N TYR A 153 -23.60 9.02 -36.65
CA TYR A 153 -22.74 8.83 -35.49
C TYR A 153 -21.90 7.58 -35.66
N TYR A 154 -20.73 7.60 -35.05
CA TYR A 154 -19.87 6.45 -34.94
C TYR A 154 -20.26 5.68 -33.68
N VAL A 155 -20.23 4.35 -33.75
CA VAL A 155 -20.42 3.49 -32.57
C VAL A 155 -19.51 2.26 -32.64
N PHE A 156 -18.95 1.91 -31.50
CA PHE A 156 -18.27 0.64 -31.28
C PHE A 156 -18.63 0.08 -29.89
N SER A 157 -18.64 -1.25 -29.73
CA SER A 157 -18.79 -1.86 -28.41
C SER A 157 -18.00 -3.15 -28.30
N GLU A 158 -17.38 -3.35 -27.14
CA GLU A 158 -16.74 -4.63 -26.77
C GLU A 158 -17.78 -5.68 -26.34
N PRO A 159 -17.39 -6.97 -26.24
CA PRO A 159 -18.23 -8.01 -25.67
C PRO A 159 -18.61 -7.79 -24.20
N TRP A 160 -19.63 -8.53 -23.74
CA TRP A 160 -20.04 -8.52 -22.32
C TRP A 160 -19.03 -9.26 -21.43
N GLU A 161 -18.76 -8.69 -20.27
CA GLU A 161 -17.92 -9.25 -19.21
C GLU A 161 -18.66 -9.25 -17.88
N LEU A 162 -18.44 -10.30 -17.07
CA LEU A 162 -19.01 -10.38 -15.72
C LEU A 162 -18.21 -9.54 -14.72
N ILE A 163 -18.92 -8.86 -13.84
CA ILE A 163 -18.35 -8.05 -12.76
C ILE A 163 -18.81 -8.53 -11.39
N LYS A 164 -18.07 -8.12 -10.37
CA LYS A 164 -18.36 -8.31 -8.96
C LYS A 164 -18.32 -6.95 -8.28
N PHE A 165 -19.30 -6.71 -7.42
CA PHE A 165 -19.29 -5.54 -6.56
C PHE A 165 -18.45 -5.79 -5.29
N PRO A 166 -17.76 -4.76 -4.76
CA PRO A 166 -17.64 -3.41 -5.30
C PRO A 166 -16.87 -3.38 -6.63
N PHE A 167 -17.32 -2.53 -7.56
CA PHE A 167 -16.78 -2.36 -8.90
C PHE A 167 -16.39 -0.90 -9.08
N ALA A 168 -15.09 -0.63 -9.20
CA ALA A 168 -14.57 0.74 -9.24
C ALA A 168 -13.49 0.90 -10.30
N GLY A 169 -13.39 2.11 -10.85
CA GLY A 169 -12.53 2.40 -11.97
C GLY A 169 -12.67 3.82 -12.50
N TYR A 170 -12.19 3.99 -13.72
CA TYR A 170 -12.21 5.23 -14.47
C TYR A 170 -12.66 4.97 -15.90
N LEU A 171 -13.49 5.85 -16.44
CA LEU A 171 -13.66 6.04 -17.88
C LEU A 171 -12.73 7.16 -18.32
N LEU A 172 -12.11 7.00 -19.49
CA LEU A 172 -11.10 7.90 -20.03
C LEU A 172 -11.49 8.36 -21.43
N GLU A 173 -11.40 9.66 -21.66
CA GLU A 173 -11.52 10.27 -22.97
C GLU A 173 -10.31 11.13 -23.23
N LYS A 174 -9.71 11.00 -24.41
CA LYS A 174 -8.55 11.79 -24.79
C LYS A 174 -8.66 12.23 -26.24
N GLU A 175 -8.24 13.45 -26.53
CA GLU A 175 -8.11 13.92 -27.90
C GLU A 175 -6.64 14.20 -28.26
N THR A 176 -6.29 13.88 -29.49
CA THR A 176 -5.03 14.28 -30.12
C THR A 176 -5.29 14.68 -31.57
N ARG A 177 -4.42 15.50 -32.15
CA ARG A 177 -4.53 15.90 -33.56
C ARG A 177 -3.22 15.77 -34.30
N ASN A 178 -3.33 15.55 -35.60
CA ASN A 178 -2.28 15.80 -36.59
C ASN A 178 -2.83 16.65 -37.75
N GLU A 179 -2.04 16.86 -38.80
CA GLU A 179 -2.43 17.71 -39.93
C GLU A 179 -3.63 17.18 -40.72
N ALA A 180 -3.92 15.87 -40.65
CA ALA A 180 -4.95 15.23 -41.45
C ALA A 180 -6.17 14.78 -40.63
N HIS A 181 -5.99 14.47 -39.34
CA HIS A 181 -7.01 13.85 -38.51
C HIS A 181 -7.03 14.42 -37.09
N LEU A 182 -8.24 14.54 -36.56
CA LEU A 182 -8.50 14.52 -35.13
C LEU A 182 -8.65 13.04 -34.71
N THR A 183 -8.02 12.64 -33.61
CA THR A 183 -8.16 11.31 -33.02
C THR A 183 -8.76 11.46 -31.63
N VAL A 184 -9.89 10.79 -31.40
CA VAL A 184 -10.50 10.63 -30.08
C VAL A 184 -10.24 9.21 -29.60
N SER A 185 -9.66 9.08 -28.42
CA SER A 185 -9.31 7.82 -27.79
C SER A 185 -10.25 7.55 -26.62
N PHE A 186 -10.77 6.34 -26.56
CA PHE A 186 -11.66 5.87 -25.50
C PHE A 186 -11.01 4.75 -24.70
N GLY A 187 -11.00 4.89 -23.39
CA GLY A 187 -10.36 3.94 -22.51
C GLY A 187 -11.03 3.78 -21.16
N TYR A 188 -10.54 2.82 -20.40
CA TYR A 188 -10.94 2.63 -19.01
C TYR A 188 -9.78 2.09 -18.17
N VAL A 189 -9.94 2.21 -16.85
CA VAL A 189 -9.11 1.54 -15.84
C VAL A 189 -10.04 0.89 -14.85
N ILE A 190 -9.87 -0.41 -14.60
CA ILE A 190 -10.54 -1.08 -13.47
C ILE A 190 -9.56 -1.16 -12.32
N ILE A 191 -9.96 -0.65 -11.15
CA ILE A 191 -9.17 -0.69 -9.91
C ILE A 191 -9.76 -1.64 -8.88
N GLN A 192 -11.03 -2.01 -9.03
CA GLN A 192 -11.71 -2.96 -8.17
C GLN A 192 -12.76 -3.77 -8.94
N ASN A 193 -12.75 -5.09 -8.74
CA ASN A 193 -13.76 -6.02 -9.25
C ASN A 193 -14.01 -7.10 -8.19
N GLY A 194 -14.79 -6.76 -7.16
CA GLY A 194 -14.93 -7.50 -5.91
C GLY A 194 -13.74 -7.27 -4.96
N SER A 195 -12.52 -7.50 -5.44
CA SER A 195 -11.27 -7.16 -4.75
C SER A 195 -10.49 -6.12 -5.56
N PHE A 196 -9.57 -5.41 -4.91
CA PHE A 196 -8.67 -4.49 -5.62
C PHE A 196 -7.83 -5.26 -6.64
N VAL A 197 -7.59 -4.62 -7.78
CA VAL A 197 -6.74 -5.12 -8.87
C VAL A 197 -5.73 -4.05 -9.25
N PRO A 198 -4.51 -4.38 -9.70
CA PRO A 198 -3.54 -3.38 -10.14
C PRO A 198 -4.11 -2.53 -11.30
N PRO A 199 -3.86 -1.21 -11.33
CA PRO A 199 -4.42 -0.34 -12.36
C PRO A 199 -3.74 -0.65 -13.70
N SER A 200 -4.56 -0.81 -14.74
CA SER A 200 -4.11 -0.97 -16.12
C SER A 200 -4.98 -0.11 -17.04
N VAL A 201 -4.34 0.75 -17.83
CA VAL A 201 -5.05 1.58 -18.82
C VAL A 201 -5.30 0.76 -20.06
N VAL A 202 -6.58 0.58 -20.40
CA VAL A 202 -7.03 -0.08 -21.62
C VAL A 202 -7.65 0.96 -22.54
N TRP A 203 -6.97 1.28 -23.64
CA TRP A 203 -7.53 2.07 -24.74
C TRP A 203 -8.22 1.11 -25.73
N TYR A 204 -9.54 1.03 -25.66
CA TYR A 204 -10.29 0.04 -26.43
C TYR A 204 -10.66 0.55 -27.82
N ASP A 205 -10.75 1.85 -28.07
CA ASP A 205 -10.93 2.39 -29.41
C ASP A 205 -10.21 3.73 -29.63
N ASN A 206 -9.84 3.98 -30.89
CA ASN A 206 -9.23 5.22 -31.37
C ASN A 206 -9.94 5.65 -32.65
N VAL A 207 -10.86 6.60 -32.52
CA VAL A 207 -11.68 7.10 -33.62
C VAL A 207 -10.96 8.25 -34.32
N SER A 208 -10.63 8.04 -35.60
CA SER A 208 -10.00 9.04 -36.46
C SER A 208 -11.04 9.76 -37.30
N ILE A 209 -11.12 11.08 -37.16
CA ILE A 209 -12.03 11.97 -37.87
C ILE A 209 -11.20 12.84 -38.82
N PRO A 210 -11.48 12.84 -40.14
CA PRO A 210 -10.69 13.58 -41.13
C PRO A 210 -11.01 15.08 -41.03
N VAL A 211 -10.17 15.81 -40.29
CA VAL A 211 -10.23 17.27 -40.15
C VAL A 211 -8.91 17.84 -40.64
N LEU A 212 -8.87 18.18 -41.93
CA LEU A 212 -7.66 18.66 -42.60
C LEU A 212 -7.23 20.02 -42.06
N ASN A 213 -5.92 20.19 -41.88
CA ASN A 213 -5.28 21.44 -41.46
C ASN A 213 -5.88 21.99 -40.15
N SER A 214 -6.20 21.11 -39.20
CA SER A 214 -6.57 21.51 -37.84
C SER A 214 -5.44 22.35 -37.23
N THR A 215 -5.77 23.55 -36.75
CA THR A 215 -4.85 24.50 -36.10
C THR A 215 -4.85 24.32 -34.58
N SER A 216 -5.95 23.85 -34.01
CA SER A 216 -6.10 23.57 -32.57
C SER A 216 -7.22 22.56 -32.31
N SER A 217 -7.08 21.78 -31.25
CA SER A 217 -8.13 20.93 -30.69
C SER A 217 -8.06 20.95 -29.16
N CYS A 218 -9.22 20.71 -28.53
CA CYS A 218 -9.36 20.49 -27.09
C CYS A 218 -10.74 19.88 -26.81
N ILE A 219 -10.86 19.09 -25.74
CA ILE A 219 -12.12 18.88 -25.05
C ILE A 219 -12.45 20.19 -24.31
N LEU A 220 -13.65 20.73 -24.51
CA LEU A 220 -14.03 22.07 -24.08
C LEU A 220 -15.26 22.06 -23.18
N VAL A 221 -15.08 22.59 -21.97
CA VAL A 221 -16.18 23.02 -21.09
C VAL A 221 -16.26 24.54 -21.12
N SER A 222 -17.41 25.13 -21.46
CA SER A 222 -17.56 26.59 -21.54
C SER A 222 -19.02 27.05 -21.41
N PRO A 223 -19.29 28.31 -21.02
CA PRO A 223 -20.63 28.88 -20.88
C PRO A 223 -21.24 29.25 -22.24
N ARG A 224 -21.05 28.39 -23.24
CA ARG A 224 -21.48 28.55 -24.62
C ARG A 224 -22.11 27.27 -25.11
N GLU A 225 -22.94 27.41 -26.13
CA GLU A 225 -23.55 26.29 -26.83
C GLU A 225 -22.70 25.89 -28.04
N THR A 226 -22.78 24.61 -28.40
CA THR A 226 -22.31 24.10 -29.69
C THR A 226 -23.13 24.70 -30.83
N PRO A 227 -22.64 24.68 -32.07
CA PRO A 227 -23.44 25.16 -33.21
C PRO A 227 -24.78 24.45 -33.41
N GLN A 228 -24.94 23.21 -32.92
CA GLN A 228 -26.22 22.48 -32.92
C GLN A 228 -27.17 22.92 -31.80
N GLY A 229 -26.68 23.66 -30.80
CA GLY A 229 -27.46 24.08 -29.63
C GLY A 229 -27.38 23.11 -28.45
N SER A 230 -26.36 22.25 -28.38
CA SER A 230 -26.02 21.48 -27.18
C SER A 230 -25.05 22.27 -26.29
N LEU A 231 -24.70 21.79 -25.10
CA LEU A 231 -23.75 22.50 -24.23
C LEU A 231 -22.30 22.10 -24.55
N PHE A 232 -21.34 23.01 -24.35
CA PHE A 232 -19.94 22.61 -24.23
C PHE A 232 -19.70 22.18 -22.79
N ASP A 233 -19.92 20.91 -22.51
CA ASP A 233 -19.92 20.35 -21.16
C ASP A 233 -19.01 19.12 -21.02
N ALA A 234 -18.94 18.64 -19.79
CA ALA A 234 -18.41 17.33 -19.44
C ALA A 234 -19.33 16.73 -18.38
N GLU A 235 -19.73 15.47 -18.57
CA GLU A 235 -20.73 14.82 -17.75
C GLU A 235 -20.31 13.37 -17.45
N LEU A 236 -20.54 12.91 -16.22
CA LEU A 236 -20.47 11.50 -15.84
C LEU A 236 -21.80 11.12 -15.19
N VAL A 237 -22.69 10.51 -15.97
CA VAL A 237 -24.11 10.38 -15.61
C VAL A 237 -24.66 8.98 -15.85
N PHE A 238 -25.59 8.56 -14.99
CA PHE A 238 -26.37 7.37 -15.20
C PHE A 238 -27.52 7.64 -16.18
N GLY A 239 -27.84 6.65 -17.01
CA GLY A 239 -28.94 6.71 -17.95
C GLY A 239 -29.46 5.34 -18.34
N GLY A 240 -30.37 5.35 -19.32
CA GLY A 240 -30.84 4.18 -20.05
C GLY A 240 -29.74 3.45 -20.82
N PRO A 241 -29.98 2.21 -21.27
CA PRO A 241 -29.04 1.40 -22.04
C PRO A 241 -28.80 1.84 -23.50
N GLY A 242 -29.39 2.95 -23.96
CA GLY A 242 -29.22 3.50 -25.31
C GLY A 242 -30.53 3.83 -26.02
N SER A 243 -30.43 4.43 -27.21
CA SER A 243 -31.57 4.81 -28.07
C SER A 243 -32.56 5.77 -27.39
N GLY A 244 -32.09 6.65 -26.51
CA GLY A 244 -32.95 7.57 -25.75
C GLY A 244 -33.84 6.89 -24.72
N SER A 245 -33.55 5.63 -24.38
CA SER A 245 -34.30 4.88 -23.37
C SER A 245 -34.06 5.42 -21.97
N GLN A 246 -34.92 4.98 -21.06
CA GLN A 246 -34.91 5.38 -19.66
C GLN A 246 -34.64 4.15 -18.79
N SER A 247 -33.92 4.33 -17.70
CA SER A 247 -33.72 3.29 -16.68
C SER A 247 -34.18 3.76 -15.32
N CYS A 248 -35.07 2.99 -14.70
CA CYS A 248 -35.57 3.16 -13.34
C CYS A 248 -34.72 2.31 -12.39
N PHE A 249 -34.10 2.95 -11.40
CA PHE A 249 -33.15 2.33 -10.49
C PHE A 249 -33.83 1.90 -9.19
N SER A 250 -34.12 0.61 -9.07
CA SER A 250 -34.63 0.01 -7.83
C SER A 250 -33.57 -0.11 -6.73
N ALA A 251 -32.29 -0.10 -7.11
CA ALA A 251 -31.17 0.00 -6.19
C ALA A 251 -29.98 0.65 -6.90
N LEU A 252 -29.34 1.59 -6.23
CA LEU A 252 -28.09 2.20 -6.64
C LEU A 252 -27.32 2.57 -5.37
N ASN A 253 -26.02 2.30 -5.37
CA ASN A 253 -25.08 2.87 -4.42
C ASN A 253 -23.76 3.06 -5.16
N ALA A 254 -23.49 4.30 -5.53
CA ALA A 254 -22.31 4.66 -6.29
C ALA A 254 -21.72 5.98 -5.81
N SER A 255 -20.42 6.17 -5.99
CA SER A 255 -19.74 7.45 -5.82
C SER A 255 -19.00 7.82 -7.11
N LEU A 256 -19.14 9.06 -7.56
CA LEU A 256 -18.61 9.57 -8.81
C LEU A 256 -17.65 10.75 -8.58
N GLY A 257 -16.70 10.92 -9.50
CA GLY A 257 -15.86 12.10 -9.59
C GLY A 257 -15.48 12.40 -11.03
N LEU A 258 -15.36 13.69 -11.38
CA LEU A 258 -15.04 14.13 -12.74
C LEU A 258 -13.82 15.04 -12.74
N PHE A 259 -12.85 14.71 -13.60
CA PHE A 259 -11.53 15.32 -13.62
C PHE A 259 -11.10 15.65 -15.05
N TYR A 260 -10.16 16.58 -15.18
CA TYR A 260 -9.44 16.85 -16.42
C TYR A 260 -7.93 16.79 -16.21
N ASN A 261 -7.18 16.56 -17.29
CA ASN A 261 -5.73 16.46 -17.24
C ASN A 261 -5.04 17.23 -18.36
N ASN A 262 -4.26 18.24 -17.98
CA ASN A 262 -3.36 18.99 -18.87
C ASN A 262 -1.88 18.79 -18.52
N THR A 263 -1.58 18.45 -17.28
CA THR A 263 -0.23 18.27 -16.73
C THR A 263 -0.34 17.45 -15.44
N HIS A 264 -1.38 17.73 -14.66
CA HIS A 264 -1.81 17.00 -13.48
C HIS A 264 -3.32 16.79 -13.56
N VAL A 265 -3.80 15.74 -12.91
CA VAL A 265 -5.24 15.48 -12.78
C VAL A 265 -5.84 16.47 -11.78
N VAL A 266 -6.87 17.20 -12.19
CA VAL A 266 -7.54 18.19 -11.35
C VAL A 266 -9.06 17.99 -11.42
N PRO A 267 -9.79 18.06 -10.29
CA PRO A 267 -11.24 17.99 -10.29
C PRO A 267 -11.87 19.23 -10.93
N PHE A 268 -13.01 19.06 -11.61
CA PHE A 268 -13.84 20.20 -11.97
C PHE A 268 -14.47 20.81 -10.73
N LYS A 269 -14.25 22.11 -10.49
CA LYS A 269 -14.68 22.75 -9.24
C LYS A 269 -16.18 22.99 -9.14
N SER A 270 -16.80 23.34 -10.26
CA SER A 270 -18.23 23.67 -10.33
C SER A 270 -19.01 22.52 -10.95
N ILE A 271 -19.85 21.88 -10.14
CA ILE A 271 -20.57 20.66 -10.52
C ILE A 271 -22.06 20.75 -10.21
N TYR A 272 -22.84 20.13 -11.06
CA TYR A 272 -24.28 19.89 -10.95
C TYR A 272 -24.52 18.39 -10.87
N ASP A 273 -25.69 17.97 -10.41
CA ASP A 273 -26.02 16.56 -10.18
C ASP A 273 -26.76 15.86 -11.34
N PHE A 274 -26.81 16.50 -12.50
CA PHE A 274 -27.52 16.01 -13.69
C PHE A 274 -26.68 16.15 -14.96
N GLY A 275 -27.15 15.52 -16.04
CA GLY A 275 -26.63 15.67 -17.40
C GLY A 275 -27.66 16.29 -18.36
N THR A 276 -27.22 16.75 -19.53
CA THR A 276 -28.04 17.54 -20.47
C THR A 276 -27.94 17.08 -21.92
N ASP A 277 -26.77 16.63 -22.36
CA ASP A 277 -26.51 16.38 -23.78
C ASP A 277 -26.90 14.96 -24.22
N THR A 278 -26.86 13.98 -23.31
CA THR A 278 -27.30 12.61 -23.63
C THR A 278 -28.81 12.50 -23.76
N ALA A 279 -29.29 11.62 -24.64
CA ALA A 279 -30.71 11.37 -24.86
C ALA A 279 -31.31 10.39 -23.84
N GLU A 280 -30.48 9.53 -23.24
CA GLU A 280 -30.95 8.58 -22.24
C GLU A 280 -31.32 9.26 -20.92
N ARG A 281 -32.13 8.62 -20.07
CA ARG A 281 -32.56 9.17 -18.78
C ARG A 281 -32.42 8.16 -17.65
N SER A 282 -32.19 8.65 -16.44
CA SER A 282 -32.34 7.87 -15.21
C SER A 282 -33.59 8.29 -14.47
N LEU A 283 -34.25 7.31 -13.85
CA LEU A 283 -35.32 7.54 -12.90
C LEU A 283 -34.99 6.90 -11.56
N ASP A 284 -35.50 7.50 -10.49
CA ASP A 284 -35.25 7.13 -9.10
C ASP A 284 -33.76 7.16 -8.75
N VAL A 285 -33.05 8.22 -9.19
CA VAL A 285 -31.65 8.46 -8.82
C VAL A 285 -31.51 9.82 -8.14
N HIS A 286 -31.15 9.77 -6.86
CA HIS A 286 -30.80 10.95 -6.08
C HIS A 286 -29.28 11.05 -5.96
N ALA A 287 -28.75 12.26 -6.15
CA ALA A 287 -27.33 12.56 -6.05
C ALA A 287 -27.08 13.66 -5.02
N TYR A 288 -26.00 13.53 -4.24
CA TYR A 288 -25.60 14.53 -3.26
C TYR A 288 -24.09 14.53 -3.04
N LEU A 289 -23.55 15.64 -2.52
CA LEU A 289 -22.11 15.79 -2.30
C LEU A 289 -21.71 15.37 -0.88
N ASN A 290 -20.77 14.42 -0.77
CA ASN A 290 -20.16 13.97 0.48
C ASN A 290 -18.69 13.58 0.25
N GLY A 291 -17.86 14.57 -0.08
CA GLY A 291 -16.52 14.34 -0.60
C GLY A 291 -16.57 14.05 -2.10
N LEU A 292 -17.06 12.86 -2.48
CA LEU A 292 -17.47 12.51 -3.84
C LEU A 292 -18.95 12.87 -4.06
N VAL A 293 -19.43 12.75 -5.30
CA VAL A 293 -20.88 12.77 -5.57
C VAL A 293 -21.42 11.36 -5.37
N ASP A 294 -22.16 11.16 -4.28
CA ASP A 294 -22.80 9.90 -3.94
C ASP A 294 -24.18 9.83 -4.61
N LEU A 295 -24.52 8.66 -5.17
CA LEU A 295 -25.81 8.38 -5.79
C LEU A 295 -26.48 7.18 -5.15
N TYR A 296 -27.79 7.31 -4.93
CA TYR A 296 -28.62 6.22 -4.43
C TYR A 296 -29.99 6.20 -5.10
N ALA A 297 -30.71 5.09 -4.93
CA ALA A 297 -32.08 4.97 -5.42
C ALA A 297 -33.02 5.88 -4.62
N GLY A 298 -33.63 6.87 -5.27
CA GLY A 298 -34.47 7.87 -4.60
C GLY A 298 -34.95 8.98 -5.54
N GLU A 299 -35.83 9.85 -5.03
CA GLU A 299 -36.42 10.96 -5.80
C GLU A 299 -35.35 11.92 -6.32
N GLU A 300 -35.45 12.23 -7.61
CA GLU A 300 -34.57 13.15 -8.31
C GLU A 300 -34.79 14.57 -7.80
N ASN A 301 -33.70 15.32 -7.60
CA ASN A 301 -33.77 16.73 -7.26
C ASN A 301 -32.63 17.49 -7.96
N PRO A 302 -32.73 17.69 -9.29
CA PRO A 302 -31.66 18.30 -10.06
C PRO A 302 -31.24 19.66 -9.52
N SER A 303 -29.96 19.81 -9.21
CA SER A 303 -29.44 20.95 -8.47
C SER A 303 -27.98 21.26 -8.77
N PHE A 304 -27.59 22.49 -8.43
CA PHE A 304 -26.19 22.86 -8.30
C PHE A 304 -25.63 22.30 -6.98
N LEU A 305 -24.51 21.57 -7.05
CA LEU A 305 -23.91 20.94 -5.87
C LEU A 305 -22.88 21.83 -5.18
N THR A 306 -21.91 22.35 -5.92
CA THR A 306 -20.81 23.16 -5.38
C THR A 306 -19.99 23.83 -6.49
N ASP A 307 -19.25 24.88 -6.14
CA ASP A 307 -18.24 25.59 -6.94
C ASP A 307 -16.81 25.36 -6.43
N ASN A 308 -16.65 24.52 -5.39
CA ASN A 308 -15.37 24.25 -4.75
C ASN A 308 -15.14 22.74 -4.56
N TYR A 309 -15.53 21.94 -5.54
CA TYR A 309 -15.24 20.51 -5.54
C TYR A 309 -13.72 20.27 -5.56
N SER A 310 -13.23 19.51 -4.57
CA SER A 310 -11.79 19.35 -4.31
C SER A 310 -11.37 17.93 -3.99
N PHE A 311 -12.19 16.94 -4.34
CA PHE A 311 -11.89 15.53 -4.04
C PHE A 311 -10.72 15.01 -4.86
N VAL A 312 -9.96 14.07 -4.29
CA VAL A 312 -8.83 13.38 -4.93
C VAL A 312 -9.13 11.89 -4.95
N THR A 313 -9.01 11.25 -6.11
CA THR A 313 -9.23 9.80 -6.27
C THR A 313 -7.89 9.05 -6.37
N PRO A 314 -7.86 7.75 -6.06
CA PRO A 314 -6.59 7.03 -5.98
C PRO A 314 -6.11 6.51 -7.33
N PHE A 315 -4.91 6.93 -7.76
CA PHE A 315 -4.22 6.43 -8.96
C PHE A 315 -3.08 5.46 -8.64
N THR A 316 -2.61 5.44 -7.39
CA THR A 316 -1.48 4.62 -6.96
C THR A 316 -1.98 3.42 -6.16
N ALA A 317 -1.75 2.23 -6.69
CA ALA A 317 -1.88 0.99 -5.94
C ALA A 317 -0.57 0.68 -5.20
N VAL A 318 -0.69 0.20 -3.98
CA VAL A 318 0.43 -0.27 -3.16
C VAL A 318 0.25 -1.75 -2.90
N GLU A 319 1.15 -2.57 -3.44
CA GLU A 319 1.24 -3.99 -3.11
C GLU A 319 2.14 -4.13 -1.88
N ILE A 320 1.54 -4.51 -0.76
CA ILE A 320 2.21 -4.72 0.51
C ILE A 320 2.54 -6.19 0.63
N GLU A 321 3.82 -6.53 0.63
CA GLU A 321 4.30 -7.88 0.89
C GLU A 321 4.89 -7.95 2.29
N ASN A 322 4.23 -8.69 3.17
CA ASN A 322 4.78 -8.99 4.49
C ASN A 322 5.74 -10.17 4.34
N VAL A 323 6.99 -9.97 4.75
CA VAL A 323 8.08 -10.93 4.59
C VAL A 323 8.63 -11.29 5.96
N VAL A 324 8.77 -12.58 6.25
CA VAL A 324 9.45 -13.09 7.45
C VAL A 324 10.58 -14.00 7.02
N ASN A 325 11.81 -13.69 7.43
CA ASN A 325 13.01 -14.45 7.05
C ASN A 325 13.14 -14.76 5.54
N HIS A 326 12.85 -13.77 4.68
CA HIS A 326 12.87 -13.87 3.21
C HIS A 326 11.73 -14.69 2.57
N GLU A 327 10.71 -15.10 3.34
CA GLU A 327 9.50 -15.73 2.80
C GLU A 327 8.31 -14.76 2.87
N ILE A 328 7.57 -14.63 1.77
CA ILE A 328 6.34 -13.83 1.73
C ILE A 328 5.24 -14.60 2.45
N ILE A 329 4.75 -14.03 3.55
CA ILE A 329 3.69 -14.63 4.37
C ILE A 329 2.30 -14.15 3.99
N SER A 330 2.19 -12.92 3.46
CA SER A 330 0.93 -12.37 2.98
C SER A 330 1.16 -11.27 1.96
N LYS A 331 0.18 -11.08 1.08
CA LYS A 331 0.11 -9.95 0.16
C LYS A 331 -1.20 -9.22 0.34
N GLU A 332 -1.14 -7.90 0.30
CA GLU A 332 -2.31 -7.03 0.28
C GLU A 332 -2.14 -5.98 -0.81
N LEU A 333 -3.22 -5.64 -1.51
CA LEU A 333 -3.24 -4.56 -2.47
C LEU A 333 -4.20 -3.49 -1.99
N ILE A 334 -3.68 -2.28 -1.78
CA ILE A 334 -4.47 -1.11 -1.39
C ILE A 334 -4.32 0.00 -2.42
N TYR A 335 -5.28 0.92 -2.44
CA TYR A 335 -5.21 2.15 -3.22
C TYR A 335 -5.05 3.34 -2.29
N ILE A 336 -4.17 4.27 -2.65
CA ILE A 336 -3.85 5.44 -1.81
C ILE A 336 -4.17 6.74 -2.55
N ASP A 337 -4.87 7.63 -1.85
CA ASP A 337 -5.18 9.02 -2.25
C ASP A 337 -4.34 10.05 -1.46
N SER A 338 -3.62 9.56 -0.46
CA SER A 338 -2.81 10.31 0.49
C SER A 338 -1.54 9.51 0.82
N ALA A 339 -0.57 10.15 1.48
CA ALA A 339 0.69 9.50 1.81
C ALA A 339 0.47 8.29 2.73
N PHE A 340 0.74 7.08 2.24
CA PHE A 340 0.79 5.89 3.07
C PHE A 340 2.04 5.93 3.93
N ARG A 341 1.88 5.76 5.24
CA ARG A 341 2.97 5.74 6.21
C ARG A 341 2.68 4.67 7.25
N GLU A 342 3.63 3.77 7.43
CA GLU A 342 3.54 2.74 8.45
C GLU A 342 4.79 2.78 9.32
N ASN A 343 4.61 2.90 10.63
CA ASN A 343 5.68 2.77 11.60
C ASN A 343 5.69 1.33 12.09
N LEU A 344 6.82 0.67 11.90
CA LEU A 344 6.97 -0.75 12.20
C LEU A 344 7.58 -0.90 13.59
N THR A 345 6.95 -1.75 14.39
CA THR A 345 7.42 -2.11 15.74
C THR A 345 7.63 -3.61 15.83
N ASN A 346 8.41 -4.04 16.82
CA ASN A 346 8.55 -5.46 17.10
C ASN A 346 7.18 -6.08 17.38
N ILE A 347 6.90 -7.22 16.74
CA ILE A 347 5.75 -8.04 17.07
C ILE A 347 6.26 -9.11 18.03
N THR A 348 5.94 -8.94 19.31
CA THR A 348 6.49 -9.76 20.38
C THR A 348 5.51 -10.83 20.82
N ASN A 349 6.02 -12.04 21.03
CA ASN A 349 5.31 -13.17 21.61
C ASN A 349 6.23 -13.85 22.63
N ALA A 350 5.69 -14.66 23.53
CA ALA A 350 6.40 -15.19 24.70
C ALA A 350 7.75 -15.84 24.37
N SER A 351 7.90 -16.44 23.19
CA SER A 351 9.13 -17.14 22.78
C SER A 351 9.63 -16.78 21.37
N VAL A 352 8.97 -15.83 20.69
CA VAL A 352 9.29 -15.42 19.31
C VAL A 352 9.04 -13.92 19.18
N ASP A 353 10.03 -13.20 18.67
CA ASP A 353 9.96 -11.79 18.32
C ASP A 353 10.19 -11.63 16.82
N LEU A 354 9.31 -10.90 16.16
CA LEU A 354 9.54 -10.40 14.80
C LEU A 354 10.09 -8.98 14.90
N VAL A 355 11.33 -8.78 14.48
CA VAL A 355 12.00 -7.49 14.49
C VAL A 355 12.04 -6.92 13.07
N PRO A 356 11.46 -5.73 12.82
CA PRO A 356 11.42 -5.19 11.47
C PRO A 356 12.81 -4.74 11.02
N GLU A 357 13.14 -4.98 9.74
CA GLU A 357 14.41 -4.53 9.15
C GLU A 357 14.45 -3.00 8.98
N ASN A 358 13.29 -2.39 8.74
CA ASN A 358 13.12 -0.94 8.62
C ASN A 358 12.13 -0.45 9.69
N LEU A 359 12.39 0.72 10.29
CA LEU A 359 11.51 1.28 11.33
C LEU A 359 10.23 1.93 10.75
N SER A 360 10.24 2.27 9.46
CA SER A 360 9.09 2.87 8.80
C SER A 360 9.13 2.66 7.30
N VAL A 361 7.97 2.58 6.67
CA VAL A 361 7.80 2.61 5.21
C VAL A 361 6.86 3.76 4.83
N SER A 362 7.12 4.39 3.69
CA SER A 362 6.21 5.41 3.18
C SER A 362 6.11 5.41 1.65
N VAL A 363 4.91 5.63 1.14
CA VAL A 363 4.63 5.74 -0.29
C VAL A 363 3.80 7.00 -0.53
N GLN A 364 4.23 7.83 -1.48
CA GLN A 364 3.47 9.00 -1.91
C GLN A 364 2.52 8.61 -3.07
N PRO A 365 1.29 9.13 -3.07
CA PRO A 365 0.38 9.02 -4.21
C PRO A 365 0.96 9.78 -5.41
N SER A 366 0.41 9.50 -6.58
CA SER A 366 0.76 10.12 -7.86
C SER A 366 -0.51 10.37 -8.64
N ASP A 367 -0.44 11.25 -9.64
CA ASP A 367 -1.53 11.51 -10.58
C ASP A 367 -1.46 10.60 -11.82
N VAL A 368 -0.67 9.53 -11.76
CA VAL A 368 -0.50 8.55 -12.84
C VAL A 368 -0.81 7.16 -12.30
N PHE A 369 -1.57 6.40 -13.09
CA PHE A 369 -1.88 5.00 -12.81
C PHE A 369 -0.60 4.17 -12.68
N GLN A 370 -0.33 3.66 -11.47
CA GLN A 370 0.84 2.84 -11.21
C GLN A 370 0.62 1.89 -10.04
N THR A 371 1.44 0.84 -9.99
CA THR A 371 1.58 -0.05 -8.83
C THR A 371 2.98 0.12 -8.23
N LYS A 372 3.05 0.28 -6.91
CA LYS A 372 4.31 0.26 -6.16
C LYS A 372 4.29 -0.90 -5.19
N THR A 373 5.30 -1.75 -5.25
CA THR A 373 5.47 -2.84 -4.28
C THR A 373 6.33 -2.35 -3.11
N ILE A 374 5.88 -2.60 -1.89
CA ILE A 374 6.66 -2.40 -0.67
C ILE A 374 6.81 -3.72 0.07
N PHE A 375 7.97 -3.88 0.72
CA PHE A 375 8.27 -5.03 1.55
C PHE A 375 8.30 -4.60 3.01
N ILE A 376 7.43 -5.22 3.81
CA ILE A 376 7.48 -5.11 5.26
C ILE A 376 8.20 -6.36 5.74
N THR A 377 9.53 -6.24 5.89
CA THR A 377 10.39 -7.37 6.24
C THR A 377 10.66 -7.43 7.74
N TYR A 378 10.45 -8.61 8.31
CA TYR A 378 10.79 -8.97 9.67
C TYR A 378 11.83 -10.09 9.71
N GLU A 379 12.76 -9.98 10.65
CA GLU A 379 13.59 -11.08 11.09
C GLU A 379 12.96 -11.76 12.31
N GLU A 380 12.91 -13.09 12.27
CA GLU A 380 12.42 -13.88 13.40
C GLU A 380 13.55 -14.16 14.39
N ILE A 381 13.37 -13.69 15.63
CA ILE A 381 14.26 -13.94 16.75
C ILE A 381 13.52 -14.86 17.72
N VAL A 382 14.17 -15.93 18.15
CA VAL A 382 13.57 -16.94 19.03
C VAL A 382 14.28 -16.98 20.38
N GLU A 383 13.51 -17.25 21.42
CA GLU A 383 14.05 -17.41 22.76
C GLU A 383 14.71 -18.79 22.93
N VAL A 384 15.92 -18.78 23.49
CA VAL A 384 16.66 -19.98 23.91
C VAL A 384 16.88 -19.92 25.41
N SER A 385 16.25 -20.85 26.14
CA SER A 385 16.51 -21.03 27.57
C SER A 385 17.65 -22.03 27.75
N LEU A 386 18.74 -21.58 28.36
CA LEU A 386 19.92 -22.40 28.66
C LEU A 386 19.93 -22.74 30.15
N ASN A 387 19.67 -23.99 30.50
CA ASN A 387 19.81 -24.52 31.86
C ASN A 387 21.28 -24.92 32.08
N LEU A 388 22.07 -24.00 32.59
CA LEU A 388 23.49 -24.22 32.86
C LEU A 388 23.68 -24.66 34.34
N PRO A 389 24.80 -25.36 34.66
CA PRO A 389 25.11 -25.76 36.04
C PRO A 389 25.12 -24.61 37.07
N ASN A 390 25.36 -23.37 36.63
CA ASN A 390 25.39 -22.17 37.47
C ASN A 390 24.08 -21.35 37.42
N GLY A 391 23.02 -21.85 36.75
CA GLY A 391 21.73 -21.18 36.65
C GLY A 391 21.13 -21.19 35.24
N THR A 392 19.86 -20.81 35.12
CA THR A 392 19.19 -20.67 33.83
C THR A 392 19.39 -19.26 33.28
N THR A 393 19.74 -19.16 32.00
CA THR A 393 19.82 -17.89 31.27
C THR A 393 18.98 -17.94 30.00
N HIS A 394 18.45 -16.79 29.59
CA HIS A 394 17.61 -16.64 28.42
C HIS A 394 18.35 -15.80 27.38
N VAL A 395 18.41 -16.26 26.14
CA VAL A 395 19.07 -15.56 25.04
C VAL A 395 18.14 -15.52 23.84
N TRP A 396 18.02 -14.34 23.24
CA TRP A 396 17.26 -14.14 22.01
C TRP A 396 18.20 -14.26 20.81
N VAL A 397 17.88 -15.16 19.88
CA VAL A 397 18.76 -15.54 18.78
C VAL A 397 17.99 -15.51 17.48
N LYS A 398 18.56 -14.92 16.44
CA LYS A 398 17.97 -14.95 15.10
C LYS A 398 17.80 -16.39 14.65
N LYS A 399 16.63 -16.71 14.09
CA LYS A 399 16.34 -18.05 13.57
C LYS A 399 17.29 -18.38 12.41
N GLY A 400 17.89 -19.56 12.48
CA GLY A 400 18.89 -20.04 11.54
C GLY A 400 20.33 -19.79 12.00
N ASP A 401 20.56 -18.87 12.93
CA ASP A 401 21.88 -18.61 13.50
C ASP A 401 22.28 -19.69 14.49
N SER A 402 23.55 -19.66 14.92
CA SER A 402 24.07 -20.60 15.91
C SER A 402 24.52 -19.87 17.17
N ILE A 403 24.28 -20.49 18.32
CA ILE A 403 24.85 -20.06 19.60
C ILE A 403 26.08 -20.88 19.95
N ARG A 404 26.99 -20.25 20.69
CA ARG A 404 28.14 -20.93 21.28
C ARG A 404 27.91 -21.16 22.77
N LEU A 405 27.91 -22.42 23.18
CA LEU A 405 27.80 -22.85 24.55
C LEU A 405 29.14 -22.63 25.28
N PRO A 406 29.15 -22.25 26.58
CA PRO A 406 30.39 -22.12 27.33
C PRO A 406 31.12 -23.46 27.41
N GLU A 407 32.36 -23.54 26.91
CA GLU A 407 33.17 -24.76 27.01
C GLU A 407 33.49 -25.13 28.46
N THR A 408 33.65 -24.12 29.32
CA THR A 408 33.94 -24.30 30.75
C THR A 408 33.15 -23.29 31.58
N ILE A 409 32.55 -23.76 32.67
CA ILE A 409 31.90 -22.92 33.69
C ILE A 409 32.63 -23.15 35.01
N LEU A 410 33.12 -22.06 35.62
CA LEU A 410 33.89 -22.11 36.86
C LEU A 410 33.05 -21.60 38.03
N GLU A 411 33.02 -22.37 39.11
CA GLU A 411 32.33 -22.05 40.36
C GLU A 411 33.28 -22.30 41.54
N GLY A 412 34.16 -21.33 41.79
CA GLY A 412 35.23 -21.44 42.80
C GLY A 412 36.24 -22.54 42.47
N THR A 413 36.28 -23.58 43.30
CA THR A 413 37.16 -24.76 43.15
C THR A 413 36.48 -25.95 42.44
N THR A 414 35.27 -25.74 41.92
CA THR A 414 34.56 -26.67 41.05
C THR A 414 34.49 -26.07 39.64
N ARG A 415 34.68 -26.88 38.60
CA ARG A 415 34.39 -26.47 37.22
C ARG A 415 33.55 -27.52 36.50
N TYR A 416 32.81 -27.07 35.52
CA TYR A 416 31.98 -27.89 34.64
C TYR A 416 32.55 -27.75 33.23
N SER A 417 32.96 -28.86 32.62
CA SER A 417 33.51 -28.90 31.26
C SER A 417 32.43 -29.44 30.30
N LEU A 418 32.13 -28.72 29.22
CA LEU A 418 31.10 -29.12 28.26
C LEU A 418 31.43 -30.50 27.67
N GLU A 419 30.42 -31.37 27.57
CA GLU A 419 30.52 -32.63 26.84
C GLU A 419 29.78 -32.51 25.50
N GLY A 420 30.53 -32.48 24.39
CA GLY A 420 29.97 -32.44 23.04
C GLY A 420 30.40 -31.21 22.23
N ASN A 421 29.57 -30.83 21.26
CA ASN A 421 29.81 -29.67 20.40
C ASN A 421 29.43 -28.37 21.13
N ASP A 422 30.26 -27.34 21.00
CA ASP A 422 30.02 -26.02 21.58
C ASP A 422 29.09 -25.16 20.70
N MET A 423 28.91 -25.52 19.43
CA MET A 423 28.04 -24.79 18.50
C MET A 423 26.70 -25.49 18.29
N LEU A 424 25.60 -24.75 18.47
CA LEU A 424 24.24 -25.22 18.23
C LEU A 424 23.49 -24.27 17.29
N LYS A 425 22.99 -24.80 16.16
CA LYS A 425 22.11 -24.08 15.25
C LYS A 425 20.69 -24.00 15.85
N ILE A 426 20.13 -22.79 15.86
CA ILE A 426 18.81 -22.50 16.43
C ILE A 426 17.80 -22.36 15.29
N CYS A 427 16.84 -23.29 15.22
CA CYS A 427 15.80 -23.27 14.20
C CYS A 427 14.40 -22.94 14.77
N SER A 428 14.24 -22.98 16.08
CA SER A 428 12.99 -22.75 16.81
C SER A 428 13.30 -22.39 18.27
N PRO A 429 12.32 -21.86 19.03
CA PRO A 429 12.47 -21.71 20.47
C PRO A 429 12.83 -23.05 21.12
N ILE A 430 13.76 -23.03 22.07
CA ILE A 430 14.25 -24.28 22.68
C ILE A 430 14.70 -24.07 24.13
N ASN A 431 14.33 -25.03 24.98
CA ASN A 431 14.84 -25.16 26.33
C ASN A 431 15.95 -26.21 26.34
N LEU A 432 17.20 -25.78 26.41
CA LEU A 432 18.38 -26.63 26.30
C LEU A 432 19.02 -26.83 27.67
N THR A 433 19.38 -28.08 27.96
CA THR A 433 20.20 -28.44 29.14
C THR A 433 21.46 -29.15 28.65
N PRO A 434 22.54 -28.42 28.31
CA PRO A 434 23.77 -29.04 27.83
C PRO A 434 24.39 -29.93 28.92
N VAL A 435 25.02 -31.01 28.49
CA VAL A 435 25.69 -31.94 29.41
C VAL A 435 27.06 -31.40 29.75
N TYR A 436 27.36 -31.30 31.04
CA TYR A 436 28.66 -30.89 31.54
C TYR A 436 29.25 -31.95 32.47
N GLN A 437 30.53 -32.26 32.28
CA GLN A 437 31.31 -33.06 33.21
C GLN A 437 31.79 -32.18 34.37
N LYS A 438 31.29 -32.46 35.57
CA LYS A 438 31.77 -31.85 36.80
C LYS A 438 33.21 -32.28 37.09
N GLN A 439 34.05 -31.34 37.50
CA GLN A 439 35.45 -31.53 37.83
C GLN A 439 35.82 -30.71 39.07
N PHE A 440 36.75 -31.20 39.88
CA PHE A 440 37.25 -30.50 41.06
C PHE A 440 38.72 -30.11 40.89
N LEU A 441 39.09 -28.97 41.49
CA LEU A 441 40.47 -28.51 41.51
C LEU A 441 41.27 -29.40 42.47
N VAL A 442 42.34 -29.99 41.96
CA VAL A 442 43.32 -30.74 42.75
C VAL A 442 44.60 -29.93 42.82
N LYS A 443 45.03 -29.63 44.04
CA LYS A 443 46.26 -28.91 44.35
C LYS A 443 47.19 -29.81 45.15
N LEU A 444 48.31 -30.20 44.55
CA LEU A 444 49.36 -30.98 45.21
C LEU A 444 50.53 -30.06 45.53
N ILE A 445 50.88 -29.95 46.81
CA ILE A 445 51.97 -29.11 47.31
C ILE A 445 53.12 -30.03 47.71
N THR A 446 54.15 -30.10 46.86
CA THR A 446 55.36 -30.89 47.12
C THR A 446 56.51 -29.99 47.56
N MET A 447 57.63 -30.60 47.94
CA MET A 447 58.88 -29.86 48.20
C MET A 447 59.42 -29.13 46.95
N GLN A 448 58.94 -29.49 45.75
CA GLN A 448 59.36 -28.92 44.47
C GLN A 448 58.44 -27.78 43.99
N GLY A 449 57.29 -27.59 44.63
CA GLY A 449 56.32 -26.55 44.29
C GLY A 449 54.88 -27.02 44.39
N ALA A 450 53.93 -26.11 44.11
CA ALA A 450 52.52 -26.45 44.03
C ALA A 450 52.11 -26.72 42.57
N GLN A 451 51.47 -27.85 42.32
CA GLN A 451 50.82 -28.17 41.05
C GLN A 451 49.31 -28.13 41.22
N THR A 452 48.62 -27.54 40.24
CA THR A 452 47.16 -27.47 40.21
C THR A 452 46.65 -28.01 38.89
N PHE A 453 45.70 -28.93 38.93
CA PHE A 453 45.03 -29.47 37.75
C PHE A 453 43.60 -29.87 38.09
N TRP A 454 42.79 -30.09 37.07
CA TRP A 454 41.36 -30.38 37.22
C TRP A 454 41.08 -31.85 36.94
N VAL A 455 40.27 -32.48 37.78
CA VAL A 455 39.99 -33.91 37.69
C VAL A 455 38.48 -34.15 37.71
N ARG A 456 38.00 -35.05 36.86
CA ARG A 456 36.57 -35.42 36.78
C ARG A 456 36.07 -35.99 38.10
N ASP A 457 34.86 -35.58 38.46
CA ASP A 457 34.13 -36.16 39.59
C ASP A 457 34.04 -37.69 39.46
N GLY A 458 34.25 -38.40 40.57
CA GLY A 458 34.29 -39.86 40.63
C GLY A 458 35.58 -40.53 40.11
N SER A 459 36.50 -39.78 39.50
CA SER A 459 37.79 -40.34 39.04
C SER A 459 38.72 -40.66 40.21
N LYS A 460 39.63 -41.62 40.02
CA LYS A 460 40.68 -41.92 41.00
C LYS A 460 42.00 -41.29 40.58
N ILE A 461 42.64 -40.59 41.50
CA ILE A 461 44.01 -40.11 41.33
C ILE A 461 44.94 -40.80 42.31
N ARG A 462 46.18 -41.02 41.89
CA ARG A 462 47.21 -41.56 42.75
C ARG A 462 48.01 -40.43 43.36
N LEU A 463 48.00 -40.32 44.68
CA LEU A 463 48.84 -39.35 45.39
C LEU A 463 50.24 -39.94 45.53
N TYR A 464 51.12 -39.61 44.59
CA TYR A 464 52.44 -40.20 44.49
C TYR A 464 53.51 -39.14 44.21
N GLN A 465 54.61 -39.23 44.96
CA GLN A 465 55.84 -38.49 44.69
C GLN A 465 57.03 -39.43 44.92
N GLU A 466 58.04 -39.37 44.06
CA GLU A 466 59.29 -40.08 44.28
C GLU A 466 60.04 -39.47 45.47
N SER A 467 60.24 -40.25 46.53
CA SER A 467 60.94 -39.83 47.75
C SER A 467 61.73 -41.00 48.34
N LEU A 468 62.93 -40.69 48.86
CA LEU A 468 63.81 -41.64 49.54
C LEU A 468 63.43 -41.85 51.02
N LEU A 469 62.49 -41.06 51.53
CA LEU A 469 62.04 -41.08 52.92
C LEU A 469 60.55 -41.44 52.99
N PRO A 470 60.06 -41.95 54.14
CA PRO A 470 58.63 -42.21 54.32
C PRO A 470 57.82 -40.93 54.15
N THR A 471 57.11 -40.83 53.02
CA THR A 471 56.26 -39.71 52.66
C THR A 471 54.79 -40.03 52.94
N GLN A 472 54.07 -39.05 53.45
CA GLN A 472 52.62 -39.06 53.57
C GLN A 472 52.04 -37.79 52.94
N TRP A 473 50.81 -37.87 52.49
CA TRP A 473 50.04 -36.72 52.02
C TRP A 473 49.08 -36.32 53.14
N ILE A 474 49.11 -35.04 53.52
CA ILE A 474 48.28 -34.46 54.57
C ILE A 474 47.51 -33.29 53.98
N GLY A 475 46.20 -33.24 54.23
CA GLY A 475 45.35 -32.21 53.64
C GLY A 475 43.87 -32.61 53.62
N THR A 476 43.30 -32.73 52.42
CA THR A 476 41.93 -33.23 52.25
C THR A 476 41.83 -34.71 52.62
N TYR A 477 42.88 -35.48 52.37
CA TYR A 477 43.03 -36.90 52.62
C TYR A 477 44.35 -37.19 53.32
N ASP A 478 44.28 -37.79 54.51
CA ASP A 478 45.47 -38.20 55.25
C ASP A 478 45.87 -39.63 54.87
N VAL A 479 46.71 -39.77 53.83
CA VAL A 479 47.04 -41.08 53.25
C VAL A 479 48.53 -41.27 52.99
N LYS A 480 48.95 -42.53 52.92
CA LYS A 480 50.33 -42.91 52.59
C LYS A 480 50.66 -42.57 51.13
N ASN A 481 51.92 -42.28 50.87
CA ASN A 481 52.41 -42.09 49.50
C ASN A 481 52.09 -43.32 48.62
N GLY A 482 51.56 -43.07 47.42
CA GLY A 482 51.14 -44.08 46.45
C GLY A 482 49.66 -44.50 46.54
N PHE A 483 48.88 -43.97 47.47
CA PHE A 483 47.46 -44.31 47.65
C PHE A 483 46.57 -43.69 46.56
N TYR A 484 45.47 -44.38 46.22
CA TYR A 484 44.45 -43.86 45.30
C TYR A 484 43.32 -43.21 46.07
N VAL A 485 43.05 -41.94 45.78
CA VAL A 485 41.90 -41.22 46.33
C VAL A 485 40.88 -40.97 45.23
N THR A 486 39.60 -41.00 45.59
CA THR A 486 38.50 -40.68 44.66
C THR A 486 38.23 -39.19 44.73
N VAL A 487 38.15 -38.53 43.58
CA VAL A 487 37.90 -37.10 43.49
C VAL A 487 36.39 -36.85 43.49
N ASN A 488 35.83 -36.50 44.64
CA ASN A 488 34.42 -36.14 44.81
C ASN A 488 34.23 -34.74 45.45
N GLN A 489 35.34 -34.04 45.71
CA GLN A 489 35.42 -32.68 46.24
C GLN A 489 36.78 -32.06 45.86
N PRO A 490 36.98 -30.74 46.04
CA PRO A 490 38.29 -30.11 45.88
C PRO A 490 39.34 -30.78 46.78
N ILE A 491 40.51 -31.07 46.23
CA ILE A 491 41.59 -31.75 46.94
C ILE A 491 42.76 -30.79 47.09
N VAL A 492 43.23 -30.60 48.31
CA VAL A 492 44.49 -29.91 48.60
C VAL A 492 45.33 -30.85 49.44
N GLU A 493 46.42 -31.36 48.88
CA GLU A 493 47.33 -32.24 49.60
C GLU A 493 48.71 -31.64 49.70
N ARG A 494 49.31 -31.75 50.89
CA ARG A 494 50.68 -31.36 51.14
C ARG A 494 51.51 -32.61 51.39
N GLU A 495 52.60 -32.72 50.66
CA GLU A 495 53.64 -33.70 50.91
C GLU A 495 54.28 -33.42 52.29
N VAL A 496 54.25 -34.40 53.17
CA VAL A 496 54.95 -34.36 54.45
C VAL A 496 55.90 -35.54 54.52
N VAL A 497 57.20 -35.21 54.58
CA VAL A 497 58.26 -36.20 54.70
C VAL A 497 58.52 -36.45 56.19
N SER A 498 58.30 -37.69 56.63
CA SER A 498 58.56 -38.08 58.00
C SER A 498 60.07 -38.29 58.19
N GLY A 499 60.76 -37.26 58.67
CA GLY A 499 62.10 -37.41 59.18
C GLY A 499 62.06 -38.23 60.46
N SER A 500 62.47 -39.50 60.41
CA SER A 500 62.74 -40.25 61.64
C SER A 500 63.78 -39.48 62.46
N PRO A 501 63.59 -39.28 63.78
CA PRO A 501 64.61 -38.67 64.65
C PRO A 501 65.98 -39.35 64.49
N TYR A 502 65.99 -40.62 64.08
CA TYR A 502 67.19 -41.38 63.79
C TYR A 502 68.06 -40.80 62.67
N TYR A 503 67.51 -40.17 61.63
CA TYR A 503 68.32 -39.58 60.56
C TYR A 503 68.93 -38.23 60.95
N ILE A 504 68.23 -37.46 61.79
CA ILE A 504 68.77 -36.23 62.40
C ILE A 504 69.88 -36.60 63.38
N VAL A 505 69.67 -37.63 64.21
CA VAL A 505 70.67 -38.14 65.15
C VAL A 505 71.85 -38.79 64.42
N ALA A 506 71.63 -39.56 63.35
CA ALA A 506 72.70 -40.15 62.54
C ALA A 506 73.52 -39.08 61.81
N GLY A 507 72.88 -38.03 61.29
CA GLY A 507 73.56 -36.86 60.72
C GLY A 507 74.43 -36.15 61.76
N ILE A 508 73.92 -35.93 62.97
CA ILE A 508 74.68 -35.37 64.11
C ILE A 508 75.83 -36.30 64.51
N VAL A 509 75.60 -37.62 64.58
CA VAL A 509 76.63 -38.61 64.93
C VAL A 509 77.73 -38.68 63.86
N ILE A 510 77.38 -38.61 62.57
CA ILE A 510 78.36 -38.52 61.47
C ILE A 510 79.11 -37.19 61.50
N LEU A 511 78.46 -36.08 61.80
CA LEU A 511 79.12 -34.77 61.96
C LEU A 511 80.07 -34.77 63.17
N ILE A 512 79.68 -35.41 64.28
CA ILE A 512 80.52 -35.64 65.46
C ILE A 512 81.69 -36.57 65.11
N LEU A 513 81.46 -37.66 64.39
CA LEU A 513 82.51 -38.56 63.92
C LEU A 513 83.49 -37.88 62.97
N LEU A 514 83.01 -37.06 62.04
CA LEU A 514 83.83 -36.28 61.12
C LEU A 514 84.61 -35.17 61.85
N THR A 515 84.02 -34.50 62.85
CA THR A 515 84.75 -33.53 63.68
C THR A 515 85.77 -34.20 64.61
N VAL A 516 85.50 -35.40 65.12
CA VAL A 516 86.46 -36.22 65.89
C VAL A 516 87.59 -36.73 65.00
N LEU A 517 87.30 -37.19 63.78
CA LEU A 517 88.31 -37.61 62.78
C LEU A 517 89.15 -36.42 62.29
N ALA A 518 88.54 -35.26 62.05
CA ALA A 518 89.24 -34.03 61.70
C ALA A 518 90.12 -33.51 62.86
N ARG A 519 89.69 -33.67 64.13
CA ARG A 519 90.52 -33.37 65.30
C ARG A 519 91.68 -34.35 65.50
N ARG A 520 91.49 -35.65 65.20
CA ARG A 520 92.58 -36.64 65.26
C ARG A 520 93.66 -36.39 64.21
N ARG A 521 93.31 -35.89 63.01
CA ARG A 521 94.28 -35.55 61.95
C ARG A 521 95.12 -34.29 62.24
N ARG A 522 94.69 -33.38 63.14
CA ARG A 522 95.44 -32.16 63.52
C ARG A 522 96.42 -32.34 64.70
N ARG A 523 96.51 -33.53 65.31
CA ARG A 523 97.45 -33.82 66.42
C ARG A 523 98.64 -34.69 66.03
N SER A 524 98.85 -34.97 64.75
CA SER A 524 99.95 -35.82 64.26
C SER A 524 100.74 -35.22 63.10
N SER A 525 100.91 -33.90 63.06
CA SER A 525 101.85 -33.19 62.19
C SER A 525 102.36 -31.94 62.88
#